data_AF-A0A0K2JB32-F1
#
_entry.id   AF-A0A0K2JB32-F1
#
_cell.length_a   1.000
_cell.length_b   1.000
_cell.length_c   1.000
_cell.angle_alpha   90.00
_cell.angle_beta   90.00
_cell.angle_gamma   90.00
#
_symmetry.space_group_name_H-M   'P 1'
#
loop_
_entity.id
_entity.type
_entity.pdbx_description
1 polymer ?
#
loop_
_entity_poly.entity_id
_entity_poly.type
_entity_poly.pdbx_seq_one_letter_code
_entity_poly.pdbx_strand_id
1 'polypeptide(L)'
;MKIISQFKDFYDYKVAKYGLDEKLVFDRRNPVVVHEKTLMPEGKLEEDDSDTLALHSVLYIGNNPVHIFGTKNKIYTHFDLVDEKSLDTYYYYYENVYFKFNDGKTLKINTEFIRGKNFLDILKEKRKSNPLSIGEFNYVCHYVKPDDEKISNWDQLSTKPIILIQRFYDENIKVPRKTAQRILREQVYINPPLNKMGLYIDPDWVWQSLVEFLSALKTETEQSPEMANDLKIQSKGFDRKTSFRPKMKK
;
A
#
# COMPACT_ATOMS: atom_id res chain seq x y z
N MET A 1 5.27 7.05 -16.79
CA MET A 1 4.04 6.32 -17.21
C MET A 1 2.93 7.35 -17.37
N LYS A 2 2.19 7.36 -18.49
CA LYS A 2 1.03 8.26 -18.69
C LYS A 2 -0.25 7.42 -18.63
N ILE A 3 -0.92 7.41 -17.47
CA ILE A 3 -2.27 6.83 -17.33
C ILE A 3 -3.26 7.92 -17.75
N ILE A 4 -4.04 7.62 -18.77
CA ILE A 4 -4.99 8.50 -19.44
C ILE A 4 -6.32 8.53 -18.68
N SER A 5 -6.79 9.73 -18.30
CA SER A 5 -8.11 9.97 -17.70
C SER A 5 -9.24 9.64 -18.69
N GLN A 6 -10.40 9.19 -18.21
CA GLN A 6 -11.62 9.04 -19.03
C GLN A 6 -12.15 10.39 -19.56
N PHE A 7 -11.76 11.50 -18.92
CA PHE A 7 -12.01 12.86 -19.37
C PHE A 7 -10.84 13.43 -20.18
N LYS A 8 -9.85 12.62 -20.57
CA LYS A 8 -8.66 13.11 -21.28
C LYS A 8 -9.01 13.90 -22.53
N ASP A 9 -10.00 13.46 -23.30
CA ASP A 9 -10.46 14.20 -24.49
C ASP A 9 -10.99 15.59 -24.13
N PHE A 10 -11.50 15.76 -22.91
CA PHE A 10 -11.94 17.04 -22.32
C PHE A 10 -10.79 17.88 -21.75
N TYR A 11 -9.69 17.29 -21.31
CA TYR A 11 -8.54 18.04 -20.83
C TYR A 11 -7.63 18.45 -21.99
N ASP A 12 -7.35 17.55 -22.95
CA ASP A 12 -6.47 17.78 -24.09
C ASP A 12 -6.92 18.97 -24.96
N TYR A 13 -8.22 19.21 -25.14
CA TYR A 13 -8.70 20.37 -25.91
C TYR A 13 -8.45 21.73 -25.22
N LYS A 14 -8.14 21.75 -23.92
CA LYS A 14 -7.85 22.98 -23.15
C LYS A 14 -6.49 22.97 -22.42
N VAL A 15 -5.63 21.97 -22.61
CA VAL A 15 -4.25 21.98 -22.09
C VAL A 15 -3.50 23.25 -22.55
N ALA A 16 -3.72 23.70 -23.79
CA ALA A 16 -3.14 24.94 -24.30
C ALA A 16 -3.60 26.21 -23.56
N LYS A 17 -4.73 26.16 -22.84
CA LYS A 17 -5.31 27.29 -22.10
C LYS A 17 -5.04 27.24 -20.60
N TYR A 18 -4.98 26.04 -20.01
CA TYR A 18 -4.90 25.86 -18.54
C TYR A 18 -3.62 25.19 -18.06
N GLY A 19 -2.74 24.74 -18.96
CA GLY A 19 -1.48 24.07 -18.60
C GLY A 19 -1.65 22.60 -18.24
N LEU A 20 -0.56 21.98 -17.77
CA LEU A 20 -0.49 20.58 -17.37
C LEU A 20 -0.84 20.49 -15.88
N ASP A 21 -1.80 19.65 -15.50
CA ASP A 21 -2.23 19.53 -14.11
C ASP A 21 -1.23 18.68 -13.29
N GLU A 22 -0.48 19.34 -12.41
CA GLU A 22 0.50 18.71 -11.53
C GLU A 22 -0.14 17.71 -10.54
N LYS A 23 -1.44 17.83 -10.25
CA LYS A 23 -2.17 16.88 -9.38
C LYS A 23 -2.48 15.55 -10.06
N LEU A 24 -2.40 15.47 -11.39
CA LEU A 24 -2.72 14.28 -12.19
C LEU A 24 -1.48 13.46 -12.59
N VAL A 25 -0.28 13.91 -12.23
CA VAL A 25 0.99 13.28 -12.59
C VAL A 25 1.66 12.70 -11.34
N PHE A 26 1.73 11.36 -11.27
CA PHE A 26 2.51 10.68 -10.26
C PHE A 26 4.01 10.67 -10.65
N ASP A 27 4.82 11.45 -9.93
CA ASP A 27 6.27 11.52 -10.13
C ASP A 27 7.02 10.59 -9.18
N ARG A 28 7.86 9.71 -9.75
CA ARG A 28 8.67 8.70 -9.05
C ARG A 28 10.17 8.98 -9.08
N ARG A 29 10.61 10.15 -9.55
CA ARG A 29 12.03 10.44 -9.83
C ARG A 29 12.92 10.53 -8.58
N ASN A 30 12.31 10.65 -7.39
CA ASN A 30 13.00 10.94 -6.15
C ASN A 30 12.54 10.02 -4.99
N PRO A 31 12.71 8.68 -5.08
CA PRO A 31 12.23 7.77 -4.03
C PRO A 31 12.98 7.97 -2.70
N VAL A 32 12.31 7.66 -1.60
CA VAL A 32 12.97 7.43 -0.30
C VAL A 32 13.70 6.10 -0.40
N VAL A 33 15.02 6.09 -0.22
CA VAL A 33 15.81 4.86 -0.33
C VAL A 33 15.61 4.02 0.93
N VAL A 34 14.99 2.86 0.77
CA VAL A 34 14.91 1.81 1.80
C VAL A 34 15.89 0.71 1.43
N HIS A 35 16.77 0.35 2.35
CA HIS A 35 17.78 -0.68 2.15
C HIS A 35 17.25 -2.04 2.61
N GLU A 36 17.79 -3.13 2.05
CA GLU A 36 17.47 -4.51 2.44
C GLU A 36 17.52 -4.73 3.97
N LYS A 37 18.54 -4.16 4.62
CA LYS A 37 18.72 -4.16 6.08
C LYS A 37 17.52 -3.63 6.87
N THR A 38 16.64 -2.85 6.26
CA THR A 38 15.41 -2.34 6.90
C THR A 38 14.36 -3.44 7.07
N LEU A 39 14.31 -4.42 6.17
CA LEU A 39 13.42 -5.57 6.27
C LEU A 39 14.00 -6.69 7.13
N MET A 40 15.30 -6.61 7.42
CA MET A 40 16.04 -7.61 8.16
C MET A 40 16.20 -7.18 9.63
N PRO A 41 16.23 -8.13 10.56
CA PRO A 41 16.48 -7.83 11.96
C PRO A 41 17.98 -7.62 12.20
N GLU A 42 18.53 -6.45 11.90
CA GLU A 42 19.83 -6.08 12.48
C GLU A 42 19.59 -5.67 13.96
N GLY A 43 20.07 -6.49 14.90
CA GLY A 43 20.03 -6.22 16.34
C GLY A 43 18.70 -6.47 17.07
N LYS A 44 17.72 -7.14 16.42
CA LYS A 44 16.41 -7.49 17.02
C LYS A 44 16.19 -8.99 17.25
N LEU A 45 17.12 -9.82 16.79
CA LEU A 45 17.12 -11.27 17.01
C LEU A 45 18.23 -11.60 18.00
N GLU A 46 17.98 -12.50 18.94
CA GLU A 46 19.04 -13.02 19.80
C GLU A 46 20.08 -13.78 18.96
N GLU A 47 21.33 -13.86 19.42
CA GLU A 47 22.44 -14.45 18.65
C GLU A 47 22.17 -15.90 18.18
N ASP A 48 21.27 -16.61 18.87
CA ASP A 48 20.89 -18.00 18.60
C ASP A 48 19.68 -18.17 17.65
N ASP A 49 18.98 -17.09 17.26
CA ASP A 49 17.87 -17.12 16.29
C ASP A 49 18.42 -17.20 14.84
N SER A 50 19.08 -18.33 14.60
CA SER A 50 19.74 -18.75 13.38
C SER A 50 18.77 -18.93 12.21
N ASP A 51 18.53 -17.88 11.40
CA ASP A 51 17.84 -17.93 10.07
C ASP A 51 16.47 -18.65 10.02
N THR A 52 15.91 -18.98 11.18
CA THR A 52 14.67 -19.76 11.39
C THR A 52 13.55 -18.88 11.92
N LEU A 53 13.88 -17.66 12.37
CA LEU A 53 12.92 -16.63 12.75
C LEU A 53 12.83 -15.57 11.66
N ALA A 54 11.60 -15.23 11.26
CA ALA A 54 11.33 -14.19 10.28
C ALA A 54 10.49 -13.07 10.89
N LEU A 55 10.92 -11.82 10.66
CA LEU A 55 10.12 -10.65 10.98
C LEU A 55 9.05 -10.43 9.90
N HIS A 56 7.81 -10.27 10.32
CA HIS A 56 6.70 -9.98 9.44
C HIS A 56 6.55 -8.47 9.20
N SER A 57 6.47 -8.09 7.93
CA SER A 57 6.09 -6.76 7.47
C SER A 57 5.01 -6.88 6.38
N VAL A 58 4.26 -5.80 6.15
CA VAL A 58 3.23 -5.77 5.10
C VAL A 58 3.56 -4.66 4.10
N LEU A 59 3.71 -5.03 2.83
CA LEU A 59 3.89 -4.11 1.72
C LEU A 59 2.61 -4.02 0.92
N TYR A 60 2.05 -2.82 0.79
CA TYR A 60 0.95 -2.56 -0.11
C TYR A 60 1.47 -2.03 -1.44
N ILE A 61 1.10 -2.69 -2.53
CA ILE A 61 1.31 -2.23 -3.91
C ILE A 61 -0.07 -1.95 -4.50
N GLY A 62 -0.38 -0.66 -4.68
CA GLY A 62 -1.76 -0.25 -4.86
C GLY A 62 -2.65 -0.78 -3.73
N ASN A 63 -3.84 -1.29 -4.04
CA ASN A 63 -4.70 -1.85 -3.00
C ASN A 63 -4.27 -3.25 -2.51
N ASN A 64 -3.29 -3.89 -3.15
CA ASN A 64 -2.99 -5.29 -2.89
C ASN A 64 -1.83 -5.42 -1.88
N PRO A 65 -2.04 -6.09 -0.73
CA PRO A 65 -1.00 -6.35 0.25
C PRO A 65 -0.11 -7.54 -0.15
N VAL A 66 1.12 -7.50 0.33
CA VAL A 66 2.12 -8.55 0.23
C VAL A 66 2.73 -8.74 1.61
N HIS A 67 2.54 -9.92 2.19
CA HIS A 67 3.29 -10.32 3.37
C HIS A 67 4.76 -10.51 3.03
N ILE A 68 5.63 -9.91 3.82
CA ILE A 68 7.08 -10.02 3.75
C ILE A 68 7.57 -10.66 5.03
N PHE A 69 8.42 -11.67 4.90
CA PHE A 69 9.07 -12.39 5.99
C PHE A 69 10.59 -12.23 5.85
N GLY A 70 11.15 -11.26 6.58
CA GLY A 70 12.58 -10.97 6.56
C GLY A 70 13.34 -11.83 7.56
N THR A 71 14.32 -12.61 7.09
CA THR A 71 15.26 -13.36 7.94
C THR A 71 16.63 -12.67 7.95
N LYS A 72 17.61 -13.28 8.64
CA LYS A 72 19.00 -12.81 8.66
C LYS A 72 19.70 -12.92 7.30
N ASN A 73 19.28 -13.85 6.44
CA ASN A 73 20.00 -14.13 5.18
C ASN A 73 19.15 -13.91 3.92
N LYS A 74 17.82 -13.94 4.05
CA LYS A 74 16.91 -13.92 2.91
C LYS A 74 15.58 -13.27 3.26
N ILE A 75 14.99 -12.63 2.27
CA ILE A 75 13.63 -12.11 2.37
C ILE A 75 12.70 -13.05 1.60
N TYR A 76 11.62 -13.43 2.24
CA TYR A 76 10.56 -14.23 1.66
C TYR A 76 9.27 -13.41 1.56
N THR A 77 8.38 -13.83 0.68
CA THR A 77 7.01 -13.32 0.57
C THR A 77 6.01 -14.46 0.72
N HIS A 78 4.72 -14.13 0.84
CA HIS A 78 3.68 -15.17 0.80
C HIS A 78 3.62 -15.93 -0.55
N PHE A 79 4.17 -15.38 -1.64
CA PHE A 79 4.30 -16.10 -2.91
C PHE A 79 5.32 -17.24 -2.85
N ASP A 80 6.23 -17.20 -1.87
CA ASP A 80 7.25 -18.23 -1.67
C ASP A 80 6.79 -19.40 -0.80
N LEU A 81 5.53 -19.39 -0.35
CA LEU A 81 4.95 -20.45 0.47
C LEU A 81 4.72 -21.72 -0.34
N VAL A 82 4.87 -22.88 0.32
CA VAL A 82 4.50 -24.18 -0.26
C VAL A 82 2.99 -24.33 -0.35
N ASP A 83 2.26 -23.84 0.64
CA ASP A 83 0.80 -23.90 0.70
C ASP A 83 0.23 -22.56 1.17
N GLU A 84 -0.43 -21.85 0.25
CA GLU A 84 -1.10 -20.58 0.52
C GLU A 84 -2.19 -20.71 1.59
N LYS A 85 -2.82 -21.90 1.73
CA LYS A 85 -3.84 -22.13 2.76
C LYS A 85 -3.29 -22.00 4.18
N SER A 86 -1.97 -22.09 4.35
CA SER A 86 -1.30 -21.84 5.63
C SER A 86 -1.59 -20.42 6.15
N LEU A 87 -1.90 -19.46 5.27
CA LEU A 87 -2.25 -18.09 5.66
C LEU A 87 -3.59 -18.00 6.41
N ASP A 88 -4.46 -18.99 6.27
CA ASP A 88 -5.74 -19.07 7.00
C ASP A 88 -5.56 -19.56 8.45
N THR A 89 -4.32 -19.92 8.84
CA THR A 89 -4.01 -20.38 10.20
C THR A 89 -4.32 -19.29 11.20
N TYR A 90 -5.28 -19.59 12.09
CA TYR A 90 -5.65 -18.70 13.17
C TYR A 90 -4.56 -18.66 14.23
N TYR A 91 -4.20 -17.46 14.68
CA TYR A 91 -3.15 -17.24 15.67
C TYR A 91 -3.73 -16.86 17.03
N TYR A 92 -3.52 -17.72 18.03
CA TYR A 92 -3.73 -17.36 19.43
C TYR A 92 -2.45 -16.75 20.03
N TYR A 93 -2.61 -15.85 21.00
CA TYR A 93 -1.55 -15.03 21.62
C TYR A 93 -0.34 -15.82 22.19
N TYR A 94 -0.48 -17.13 22.41
CA TYR A 94 0.56 -17.99 23.01
C TYR A 94 1.11 -19.05 22.04
N GLU A 95 0.55 -19.14 20.83
CA GLU A 95 1.02 -20.09 19.83
C GLU A 95 2.17 -19.46 19.03
N ASN A 96 2.96 -20.29 18.37
CA ASN A 96 3.97 -19.85 17.42
C ASN A 96 3.46 -20.19 16.02
N VAL A 97 3.52 -19.24 15.08
CA VAL A 97 3.20 -19.50 13.67
C VAL A 97 4.45 -20.00 12.96
N TYR A 98 4.29 -21.05 12.16
CA TYR A 98 5.34 -21.56 11.29
C TYR A 98 4.84 -21.63 9.85
N PHE A 99 5.68 -21.21 8.91
CA PHE A 99 5.43 -21.34 7.48
C PHE A 99 6.53 -22.13 6.79
N LYS A 100 6.12 -22.97 5.84
CA LYS A 100 7.03 -23.72 4.97
C LYS A 100 7.14 -23.03 3.61
N PHE A 101 8.37 -22.85 3.15
CA PHE A 101 8.71 -22.16 1.92
C PHE A 101 9.20 -23.12 0.83
N ASN A 102 9.11 -22.68 -0.43
CA ASN A 102 9.43 -23.48 -1.61
C ASN A 102 10.88 -23.96 -1.68
N ASP A 103 11.79 -23.32 -0.95
CA ASP A 103 13.19 -23.75 -0.78
C ASP A 103 13.38 -24.81 0.33
N GLY A 104 12.29 -25.29 0.92
CA GLY A 104 12.29 -26.33 1.95
C GLY A 104 12.45 -25.80 3.38
N LYS A 105 12.70 -24.50 3.59
CA LYS A 105 12.81 -23.94 4.94
C LYS A 105 11.45 -23.86 5.64
N THR A 106 11.48 -24.05 6.95
CA THR A 106 10.35 -23.76 7.84
C THR A 106 10.76 -22.63 8.78
N LEU A 107 10.03 -21.53 8.74
CA LEU A 107 10.33 -20.33 9.52
C LEU A 107 9.25 -20.08 10.56
N LYS A 108 9.67 -19.79 11.79
CA LYS A 108 8.83 -19.18 12.81
C LYS A 108 8.57 -17.73 12.42
N ILE A 109 7.31 -17.30 12.45
CA ILE A 109 6.93 -15.93 12.06
C ILE A 109 6.68 -15.08 13.30
N ASN A 110 7.46 -14.01 13.45
CA ASN A 110 7.23 -12.98 14.45
C ASN A 110 6.38 -11.86 13.83
N THR A 111 5.15 -11.70 14.31
CA THR A 111 4.14 -10.84 13.69
C THR A 111 3.27 -10.11 14.70
N GLU A 112 3.08 -8.82 14.46
CA GLU A 112 2.20 -7.94 15.24
C GLU A 112 0.98 -7.48 14.44
N PHE A 113 0.72 -8.12 13.29
CA PHE A 113 -0.36 -7.75 12.37
C PHE A 113 -1.64 -8.57 12.54
N ILE A 114 -1.56 -9.74 13.18
CA ILE A 114 -2.61 -10.77 13.16
C ILE A 114 -3.26 -11.01 14.54
N ARG A 115 -3.25 -10.01 15.43
CA ARG A 115 -3.88 -10.14 16.75
C ARG A 115 -5.41 -10.24 16.60
N GLY A 116 -5.95 -11.45 16.67
CA GLY A 116 -7.39 -11.71 16.50
C GLY A 116 -7.86 -11.80 15.03
N LYS A 117 -6.92 -11.98 14.09
CA LYS A 117 -7.15 -12.23 12.66
C LYS A 117 -6.13 -13.25 12.17
N ASN A 118 -6.29 -13.78 10.96
CA ASN A 118 -5.22 -14.54 10.31
C ASN A 118 -4.53 -13.70 9.21
N PHE A 119 -3.52 -14.27 8.54
CA PHE A 119 -2.81 -13.56 7.48
C PHE A 119 -3.70 -13.39 6.24
N LEU A 120 -4.52 -14.38 5.93
CA LEU A 120 -5.45 -14.36 4.80
C LEU A 120 -6.46 -13.22 4.90
N ASP A 121 -6.88 -12.84 6.11
CA ASP A 121 -7.75 -11.69 6.34
C ASP A 121 -7.14 -10.39 5.83
N ILE A 122 -5.83 -10.17 6.04
CA ILE A 122 -5.12 -8.99 5.53
C ILE A 122 -5.17 -8.97 4.00
N LEU A 123 -4.93 -10.12 3.35
CA LEU A 123 -5.03 -10.23 1.89
C LEU A 123 -6.44 -9.90 1.37
N LYS A 124 -7.48 -10.40 2.05
CA LYS A 124 -8.89 -10.17 1.69
C LYS A 124 -9.33 -8.73 1.92
N GLU A 125 -8.90 -8.13 3.03
CA GLU A 125 -9.23 -6.75 3.39
C GLU A 125 -8.59 -5.73 2.45
N LYS A 126 -7.52 -6.12 1.74
CA LYS A 126 -6.75 -5.24 0.87
C LYS A 126 -6.27 -4.01 1.65
N ARG A 127 -6.01 -2.89 0.97
CA ARG A 127 -5.76 -1.58 1.61
C ARG A 127 -7.02 -0.92 2.21
N LYS A 128 -8.19 -1.58 2.19
CA LYS A 128 -9.47 -0.94 2.54
C LYS A 128 -9.72 -0.85 4.05
N SER A 129 -9.21 -1.79 4.84
CA SER A 129 -9.17 -1.62 6.28
C SER A 129 -7.97 -0.74 6.61
N ASN A 130 -8.10 0.19 7.56
CA ASN A 130 -6.94 0.87 8.13
C ASN A 130 -6.16 -0.19 8.93
N PRO A 131 -5.06 -0.77 8.40
CA PRO A 131 -4.33 -1.79 9.12
C PRO A 131 -3.72 -1.19 10.38
N LEU A 132 -3.56 0.14 10.46
CA LEU A 132 -3.00 0.88 11.57
C LEU A 132 -3.88 0.91 12.82
N SER A 133 -5.18 0.55 12.73
CA SER A 133 -6.16 0.57 13.84
C SER A 133 -5.77 1.60 14.91
N ILE A 134 -5.82 2.88 14.55
CA ILE A 134 -5.24 4.00 15.30
C ILE A 134 -6.06 4.20 16.57
N GLY A 135 -5.77 3.38 17.57
CA GLY A 135 -6.39 3.41 18.89
C GLY A 135 -5.47 4.03 19.92
N GLU A 136 -4.19 3.61 20.00
CA GLU A 136 -3.38 3.92 21.18
C GLU A 136 -1.89 3.57 20.99
N PHE A 137 -1.15 4.18 20.04
CA PHE A 137 0.31 3.98 19.99
C PHE A 137 1.11 5.25 19.68
N ASN A 138 2.18 5.45 20.46
CA ASN A 138 2.81 6.74 20.69
C ASN A 138 3.86 7.19 19.65
N TYR A 139 4.23 6.39 18.66
CA TYR A 139 5.32 6.75 17.72
C TYR A 139 5.16 6.10 16.34
N VAL A 140 4.56 6.83 15.39
CA VAL A 140 4.68 6.51 13.96
C VAL A 140 5.92 7.23 13.42
N CYS A 141 6.94 6.47 13.04
CA CYS A 141 8.09 7.02 12.33
C CYS A 141 7.77 6.96 10.83
N HIS A 142 7.30 8.09 10.29
CA HIS A 142 7.20 8.29 8.85
C HIS A 142 8.60 8.57 8.31
N TYR A 143 9.15 7.68 7.49
CA TYR A 143 10.35 8.00 6.73
C TYR A 143 9.94 8.74 5.47
N VAL A 144 9.71 10.03 5.69
CA VAL A 144 9.41 11.08 4.75
C VAL A 144 10.72 11.86 4.58
N LYS A 145 11.07 12.34 3.37
CA LYS A 145 12.30 13.15 3.25
C LYS A 145 12.18 14.35 4.19
N PRO A 146 13.29 14.93 4.69
CA PRO A 146 13.24 16.06 5.62
C PRO A 146 12.33 17.21 5.15
N ASP A 147 12.21 17.39 3.84
CA ASP A 147 11.42 18.45 3.20
C ASP A 147 10.01 18.02 2.76
N ASP A 148 9.66 16.73 2.87
CA ASP A 148 8.34 16.23 2.48
C ASP A 148 7.33 16.47 3.64
N GLU A 149 6.06 16.71 3.31
CA GLU A 149 5.02 16.97 4.30
C GLU A 149 4.83 15.78 5.25
N LYS A 150 4.86 16.05 6.56
CA LYS A 150 4.66 15.04 7.59
C LYS A 150 3.22 14.49 7.50
N ILE A 151 3.08 13.31 6.92
CA ILE A 151 1.81 12.59 6.90
C ILE A 151 1.49 12.19 8.34
N SER A 152 0.26 12.47 8.79
CA SER A 152 -0.15 12.28 10.19
C SER A 152 -1.38 11.39 10.35
N ASN A 153 -2.03 11.01 9.25
CA ASN A 153 -3.23 10.18 9.27
C ASN A 153 -3.23 9.15 8.13
N TRP A 154 -4.07 8.13 8.31
CA TRP A 154 -4.24 7.05 7.34
C TRP A 154 -4.81 7.53 6.01
N ASP A 155 -5.71 8.51 6.00
CA ASP A 155 -6.35 8.99 4.77
C ASP A 155 -5.31 9.54 3.80
N GLN A 156 -4.39 10.37 4.28
CA GLN A 156 -3.25 10.87 3.50
C GLN A 156 -2.31 9.75 3.07
N LEU A 157 -2.02 8.78 3.96
CA LEU A 157 -1.12 7.67 3.67
C LEU A 157 -1.71 6.72 2.62
N SER A 158 -3.01 6.44 2.70
CA SER A 158 -3.72 5.46 1.85
C SER A 158 -3.72 5.85 0.37
N THR A 159 -3.54 7.13 0.06
CA THR A 159 -3.38 7.65 -1.31
C THR A 159 -2.02 7.32 -1.93
N LYS A 160 -1.03 6.90 -1.14
CA LYS A 160 0.33 6.63 -1.66
C LYS A 160 0.36 5.27 -2.36
N PRO A 161 0.93 5.15 -3.57
CA PRO A 161 0.80 3.93 -4.36
C PRO A 161 1.54 2.73 -3.77
N ILE A 162 2.71 2.93 -3.16
CA ILE A 162 3.44 1.85 -2.48
C ILE A 162 3.70 2.27 -1.03
N ILE A 163 3.34 1.40 -0.09
CA ILE A 163 3.48 1.65 1.35
C ILE A 163 4.01 0.37 1.99
N LEU A 164 5.16 0.45 2.66
CA LEU A 164 5.65 -0.62 3.52
C LEU A 164 5.34 -0.26 4.98
N ILE A 165 4.77 -1.21 5.72
CA ILE A 165 4.45 -1.07 7.14
C ILE A 165 5.20 -2.16 7.90
N GLN A 166 5.92 -1.76 8.93
CA GLN A 166 6.62 -2.65 9.84
C GLN A 166 6.18 -2.38 11.27
N ARG A 167 6.03 -3.46 12.05
CA ARG A 167 5.65 -3.39 13.47
C ARG A 167 6.61 -4.20 14.30
N PHE A 168 7.10 -3.61 15.37
CA PHE A 168 8.03 -4.28 16.27
C PHE A 168 8.02 -3.61 17.64
N TYR A 169 8.38 -4.37 18.67
CA TYR A 169 8.62 -3.82 19.99
C TYR A 169 9.97 -3.10 20.07
N ASP A 170 10.00 -1.87 20.58
CA ASP A 170 11.25 -1.18 20.88
C ASP A 170 11.69 -1.49 22.30
N GLU A 171 12.76 -2.27 22.41
CA GLU A 171 13.33 -2.72 23.68
C GLU A 171 14.21 -1.65 24.34
N ASN A 172 14.59 -0.61 23.59
CA ASN A 172 15.44 0.46 24.10
C ASN A 172 14.66 1.50 24.93
N ILE A 173 13.32 1.47 24.90
CA ILE A 173 12.50 2.38 25.70
C ILE A 173 12.24 1.75 27.07
N LYS A 174 12.95 2.27 28.08
CA LYS A 174 12.69 1.92 29.48
C LYS A 174 11.41 2.62 29.96
N VAL A 175 10.27 1.93 29.88
CA VAL A 175 9.03 2.38 30.54
C VAL A 175 9.13 2.21 32.06
N PRO A 176 8.58 3.14 32.87
CA PRO A 176 8.53 2.99 34.33
C PRO A 176 7.82 1.69 34.74
N ARG A 177 8.39 0.96 35.70
CA ARG A 177 7.95 -0.40 36.13
C ARG A 177 6.45 -0.57 36.43
N LYS A 178 5.71 0.51 36.71
CA LYS A 178 4.26 0.47 37.00
C LYS A 178 3.38 0.36 35.73
N THR A 179 3.94 0.63 34.55
CA THR A 179 3.29 0.54 33.23
C THR A 179 4.25 -0.19 32.27
N ALA A 180 4.70 -1.39 32.66
CA ALA A 180 5.61 -2.23 31.89
C ALA A 180 4.96 -2.81 30.61
N GLN A 181 4.33 -1.97 29.81
CA GLN A 181 3.88 -2.30 28.47
C GLN A 181 5.05 -2.09 27.52
N ARG A 182 5.48 -3.15 26.83
CA ARG A 182 6.41 -3.02 25.70
C ARG A 182 5.78 -2.04 24.70
N ILE A 183 6.53 -1.03 24.28
CA ILE A 183 6.02 -0.05 23.31
C ILE A 183 6.14 -0.65 21.92
N LEU A 184 4.99 -0.90 21.30
CA LEU A 184 4.92 -1.26 19.90
C LEU A 184 5.25 -0.01 19.08
N ARG A 185 6.27 -0.12 18.23
CA ARG A 185 6.58 0.87 17.21
C ARG A 185 6.06 0.43 15.87
N GLU A 186 5.63 1.42 15.10
CA GLU A 186 5.27 1.28 13.71
C GLU A 186 6.15 2.17 12.84
N GLN A 187 6.75 1.57 11.83
CA GLN A 187 7.53 2.26 10.81
C GLN A 187 6.83 2.16 9.47
N VAL A 188 6.67 3.31 8.82
CA VAL A 188 6.01 3.41 7.52
C VAL A 188 6.97 4.02 6.51
N TYR A 189 7.13 3.33 5.39
CA TYR A 189 7.94 3.79 4.27
C TYR A 189 7.06 4.00 3.04
N ILE A 190 7.23 5.15 2.42
CA ILE A 190 6.41 5.58 1.29
C ILE A 190 7.22 5.46 0.01
N ASN A 191 6.62 4.81 -0.99
CA ASN A 191 7.23 4.54 -2.29
C ASN A 191 8.65 3.95 -2.20
N PRO A 192 8.88 2.92 -1.35
CA PRO A 192 10.19 2.34 -1.22
C PRO A 192 10.59 1.60 -2.52
N PRO A 193 11.85 1.72 -2.97
CA PRO A 193 12.34 1.01 -4.15
C PRO A 193 12.46 -0.50 -3.87
N LEU A 194 11.61 -1.31 -4.50
CA LEU A 194 11.52 -2.76 -4.25
C LEU A 194 12.86 -3.48 -4.48
N ASN A 195 13.61 -3.10 -5.52
CA ASN A 195 14.90 -3.69 -5.86
C ASN A 195 15.98 -3.44 -4.80
N LYS A 196 15.97 -2.27 -4.14
CA LYS A 196 16.93 -1.94 -3.06
C LYS A 196 16.59 -2.64 -1.75
N MET A 197 15.33 -3.06 -1.61
CA MET A 197 14.86 -3.87 -0.49
C MET A 197 15.11 -5.37 -0.70
N GLY A 198 15.65 -5.81 -1.84
CA GLY A 198 15.87 -7.24 -2.12
C GLY A 198 14.58 -8.03 -2.41
N LEU A 199 13.47 -7.34 -2.72
CA LEU A 199 12.19 -7.97 -3.05
C LEU A 199 12.06 -8.23 -4.55
N TYR A 200 11.79 -9.49 -4.90
CA TYR A 200 11.49 -9.92 -6.26
C TYR A 200 10.03 -10.35 -6.35
N ILE A 201 9.20 -9.49 -6.90
CA ILE A 201 7.77 -9.75 -7.16
C ILE A 201 7.58 -9.71 -8.66
N ASP A 202 6.64 -10.50 -9.17
CA ASP A 202 6.26 -10.51 -10.58
C ASP A 202 6.01 -9.06 -11.10
N PRO A 203 6.77 -8.59 -12.10
CA PRO A 203 6.65 -7.21 -12.60
C PRO A 203 5.28 -6.88 -13.18
N ASP A 204 4.61 -7.83 -13.81
CA ASP A 204 3.29 -7.64 -14.41
C ASP A 204 2.23 -7.50 -13.33
N TRP A 205 2.30 -8.31 -12.28
CA TRP A 205 1.43 -8.19 -11.11
C TRP A 205 1.59 -6.83 -10.40
N VAL A 206 2.83 -6.37 -10.23
CA VAL A 206 3.14 -5.04 -9.65
C VAL A 206 2.54 -3.95 -10.53
N TRP A 207 2.74 -4.05 -11.85
CA TRP A 207 2.22 -3.08 -12.81
C TRP A 207 0.70 -3.02 -12.78
N GLN A 208 0.01 -4.16 -12.86
CA GLN A 208 -1.46 -4.24 -12.81
C GLN A 208 -2.00 -3.64 -11.52
N SER A 209 -1.44 -4.02 -10.36
CA SER A 209 -1.87 -3.52 -9.05
C SER A 209 -1.75 -1.99 -8.93
N LEU A 210 -0.68 -1.41 -9.49
CA LEU A 210 -0.48 0.04 -9.50
C LEU A 210 -1.42 0.75 -10.49
N VAL A 211 -1.63 0.18 -11.67
CA VAL A 211 -2.53 0.75 -12.69
C VAL A 211 -3.95 0.80 -12.16
N GLU A 212 -4.45 -0.29 -11.60
CA GLU A 212 -5.78 -0.37 -10.99
C GLU A 212 -5.96 0.68 -9.90
N PHE A 213 -5.00 0.75 -8.98
CA PHE A 213 -5.03 1.69 -7.86
C PHE A 213 -5.02 3.15 -8.31
N LEU A 214 -4.09 3.53 -9.18
CA LEU A 214 -3.98 4.91 -9.67
C LEU A 214 -5.20 5.30 -10.51
N SER A 215 -5.78 4.36 -11.25
CA SER A 215 -7.02 4.61 -12.01
C SER A 215 -8.21 4.83 -11.10
N ALA A 216 -8.31 4.07 -10.00
CA ALA A 216 -9.34 4.26 -8.98
C ALA A 216 -9.19 5.63 -8.29
N LEU A 217 -7.99 6.00 -7.84
CA LEU A 217 -7.73 7.31 -7.24
C LEU A 217 -8.07 8.46 -8.20
N LYS A 218 -7.74 8.33 -9.49
CA LYS A 218 -8.13 9.32 -10.50
C LYS A 218 -9.64 9.43 -10.61
N THR A 219 -10.35 8.30 -10.71
CA THR A 219 -11.81 8.30 -10.81
C THR A 219 -12.47 8.94 -9.58
N GLU A 220 -11.93 8.72 -8.38
CA GLU A 220 -12.43 9.31 -7.13
C GLU A 220 -12.14 10.82 -7.02
N THR A 221 -11.01 11.28 -7.57
CA THR A 221 -10.61 12.69 -7.57
C THR A 221 -11.16 13.49 -8.74
N GLU A 222 -11.62 12.82 -9.79
CA GLU A 222 -12.21 13.42 -10.98
C GLU A 222 -13.59 14.01 -10.65
N GLN A 223 -13.61 15.33 -10.46
CA GLN A 223 -14.86 16.08 -10.50
C GLN A 223 -15.20 16.39 -11.96
N SER A 224 -16.39 15.99 -12.41
CA SER A 224 -16.88 16.41 -13.72
C SER A 224 -16.94 17.93 -13.75
N PRO A 225 -16.34 18.61 -14.74
CA PRO A 225 -16.43 20.06 -14.82
C PRO A 225 -17.89 20.48 -14.86
N GLU A 226 -18.27 21.47 -14.04
CA GLU A 226 -19.60 22.06 -14.11
C GLU A 226 -19.80 22.64 -15.52
N MET A 227 -20.66 21.98 -16.28
CA MET A 227 -20.86 22.28 -17.68
C MET A 227 -22.32 22.59 -17.91
N ALA A 228 -22.58 23.75 -18.52
CA ALA A 228 -23.89 24.13 -18.99
C ALA A 228 -24.47 23.02 -19.88
N ASN A 229 -25.76 22.74 -19.74
CA ASN A 229 -26.44 21.65 -20.45
C ASN A 229 -26.20 21.69 -21.97
N ASP A 230 -26.07 22.89 -22.51
CA ASP A 230 -25.78 23.18 -23.91
C ASP A 230 -24.46 22.57 -24.42
N LEU A 231 -23.41 22.62 -23.60
CA LEU A 231 -22.10 22.05 -23.92
C LEU A 231 -22.08 20.54 -23.71
N LYS A 232 -22.88 20.01 -22.76
CA LYS A 232 -23.09 18.56 -22.56
C LYS A 232 -23.78 17.90 -23.76
N ILE A 233 -24.72 18.60 -24.40
CA ILE A 233 -25.41 18.12 -25.59
C ILE A 233 -24.44 18.05 -26.78
N GLN A 234 -23.64 19.10 -26.99
CA GLN A 234 -22.65 19.13 -28.07
C GLN A 234 -21.52 18.10 -27.89
N SER A 235 -21.00 17.91 -26.67
CA SER A 235 -19.89 16.95 -26.44
C SER A 235 -20.30 15.50 -26.65
N LYS A 236 -21.60 15.18 -26.53
CA LYS A 236 -22.17 13.86 -26.83
C LYS A 236 -22.54 13.68 -28.31
N GLY A 237 -22.19 14.63 -29.17
CA GLY A 237 -22.46 14.56 -30.61
C GLY A 237 -23.94 14.75 -30.98
N PHE A 238 -24.77 15.27 -30.06
CA PHE A 238 -26.16 15.59 -30.36
C PHE A 238 -26.24 16.95 -31.07
N ASP A 239 -26.81 16.97 -32.27
CA ASP A 239 -27.15 18.20 -32.97
C ASP A 239 -28.32 18.89 -32.25
N ARG A 240 -28.14 20.19 -31.95
CA ARG A 240 -29.16 21.03 -31.29
C ARG A 240 -30.30 21.39 -32.25
N LYS A 241 -30.14 21.16 -33.55
CA LYS A 241 -31.00 21.77 -34.58
C LYS A 241 -32.27 21.00 -34.92
N THR A 242 -32.40 19.72 -34.59
CA THR A 242 -33.62 18.96 -34.92
C THR A 242 -33.87 17.81 -33.95
N SER A 243 -35.01 17.81 -33.26
CA SER A 243 -35.51 16.57 -32.67
C SER A 243 -35.96 15.64 -33.81
N PHE A 244 -35.58 14.37 -33.78
CA PHE A 244 -36.10 13.35 -34.70
C PHE A 244 -37.59 13.05 -34.50
N ARG A 245 -38.25 13.76 -33.57
CA ARG A 245 -39.65 13.55 -33.25
C ARG A 245 -40.51 14.36 -34.23
N PRO A 246 -41.36 13.70 -35.05
CA PRO A 246 -42.30 14.41 -35.90
C PRO A 246 -43.20 15.31 -35.05
N LYS A 247 -43.38 16.58 -35.46
CA LYS A 247 -44.35 17.45 -34.80
C LYS A 247 -45.74 16.88 -35.03
N MET A 248 -46.39 16.43 -33.95
CA MET A 248 -47.81 16.06 -34.02
C MET A 248 -48.62 17.29 -34.43
N LYS A 249 -49.43 17.16 -35.49
CA LYS A 249 -50.35 18.21 -35.90
C LYS A 249 -51.40 18.42 -34.79
N LYS A 250 -51.64 19.68 -34.45
CA LYS A 250 -52.78 20.08 -33.61
C LYS A 250 -54.09 19.86 -34.36
#